data_AF-V2X6N6-F1
#
_entry.id   AF-V2X6N6-F1
#
_cell.length_a   1.000
_cell.length_b   1.000
_cell.length_c   1.000
_cell.angle_alpha   90.00
_cell.angle_beta   90.00
_cell.angle_gamma   90.00
#
_symmetry.space_group_name_H-M   'P 1'
#
loop_
_entity.id
_entity.type
_entity.pdbx_description
1 polymer ?
#
loop_
_entity_poly.entity_id
_entity_poly.type
_entity_poly.pdbx_seq_one_letter_code
_entity_poly.pdbx_strand_id
1 'polypeptide(L)' 'MCFLINGERQFTCGHRARFKRERVDCNNRYCAISRSHRYTEAHDCATECEQNLKPDQDIIFGRVNRLCDECLNPIAPD' A
#
# COMPACT_ATOMS: atom_id res chain seq x y z
N MET A 1 12.10 -1.48 6.70
CA MET A 1 10.77 -2.13 6.74
C MET A 1 10.09 -2.10 5.39
N CYS A 2 9.50 -3.23 5.01
CA CYS A 2 8.58 -3.36 3.87
C CYS A 2 7.28 -2.56 4.10
N PHE A 3 6.56 -2.23 3.05
CA PHE A 3 5.27 -1.52 3.12
C PHE A 3 4.38 -1.86 1.92
N LEU A 4 3.12 -1.44 1.98
CA LEU A 4 2.18 -1.58 0.87
C LEU A 4 1.96 -0.22 0.22
N ILE A 5 1.96 -0.19 -1.11
CA ILE A 5 1.53 0.95 -1.90
C ILE A 5 0.10 0.71 -2.36
N ASN A 6 -0.75 1.69 -2.10
CA ASN A 6 -2.10 1.78 -2.60
C ASN A 6 -2.08 2.75 -3.79
N GLY A 7 -2.25 2.21 -4.99
CA GLY A 7 -2.39 3.04 -6.17
C GLY A 7 -3.82 3.56 -6.29
N GLU A 8 -3.97 4.88 -6.23
CA GLU A 8 -5.24 5.58 -6.31
C GLU A 8 -5.35 6.40 -7.60
N ARG A 9 -6.57 6.51 -8.12
CA ARG A 9 -6.94 7.48 -9.15
C ARG A 9 -7.91 8.48 -8.54
N GLN A 10 -7.66 9.76 -8.78
CA GLN A 10 -8.54 10.83 -8.32
C GLN A 10 -9.50 11.25 -9.44
N PHE A 11 -10.79 11.32 -9.16
CA PHE A 11 -11.81 11.78 -10.09
C PHE A 11 -12.02 13.29 -9.98
N THR A 12 -12.74 13.90 -10.94
CA THR A 12 -13.05 15.33 -10.91
C THR A 12 -13.94 15.74 -9.74
N CYS A 13 -14.75 14.80 -9.21
CA CYS A 13 -15.52 14.99 -7.99
C CYS A 13 -14.68 14.96 -6.70
N GLY A 14 -13.36 14.74 -6.78
CA GLY A 14 -12.46 14.68 -5.64
C GLY A 14 -12.35 13.31 -4.98
N HIS A 15 -13.29 12.39 -5.27
CA HIS A 15 -13.20 11.00 -4.82
C HIS A 15 -11.95 10.30 -5.36
N ARG A 16 -11.45 9.34 -4.58
CA ARG A 16 -10.33 8.49 -4.95
C ARG A 16 -10.81 7.06 -5.05
N ALA A 17 -10.45 6.37 -6.12
CA ALA A 17 -10.62 4.93 -6.20
C ALA A 17 -9.27 4.24 -6.26
N ARG A 18 -9.11 3.24 -5.41
CA ARG A 18 -7.98 2.34 -5.44
C ARG A 18 -8.08 1.40 -6.64
N PHE A 19 -7.02 1.35 -7.44
CA PHE A 19 -6.93 0.44 -8.59
C PHE A 19 -5.76 -0.53 -8.48
N LYS A 20 -4.80 -0.27 -7.58
CA LYS A 20 -3.64 -1.16 -7.36
C LYS A 20 -3.33 -1.31 -5.88
N ARG A 21 -2.87 -2.51 -5.49
CA ARG A 21 -2.18 -2.77 -4.24
C ARG A 21 -0.89 -3.50 -4.58
N GLU A 22 0.24 -2.98 -4.12
CA GLU A 22 1.52 -3.63 -4.34
C GLU A 22 2.34 -3.62 -3.06
N ARG A 23 3.04 -4.73 -2.80
CA ARG A 23 3.98 -4.81 -1.70
C ARG A 23 5.35 -4.37 -2.18
N VAL A 24 5.94 -3.41 -1.48
CA VAL A 24 7.32 -2.99 -1.68
C VAL A 24 8.18 -3.68 -0.65
N ASP A 25 9.14 -4.47 -1.14
CA ASP A 25 10.16 -5.07 -0.31
C ASP A 25 11.26 -4.04 -0.02
N CYS A 26 11.69 -3.95 1.24
CA CYS A 26 12.75 -3.02 1.64
C CYS A 26 14.17 -3.55 1.38
N ASN A 27 14.31 -4.81 0.97
CA ASN A 27 15.57 -5.51 0.74
C ASN A 27 16.56 -5.42 1.93
N ASN A 28 16.03 -5.25 3.16
CA ASN A 28 16.83 -5.16 4.37
C ASN A 28 17.04 -6.55 4.98
N ARG A 29 18.30 -6.91 5.25
CA ARG A 29 18.67 -8.20 5.87
C ARG A 29 18.16 -8.33 7.31
N TYR A 30 17.91 -7.21 7.99
CA TYR A 30 17.36 -7.15 9.35
C TYR A 30 15.83 -6.93 9.37
N CYS A 31 15.13 -7.16 8.26
CA CYS A 31 13.68 -7.11 8.24
C CYS A 31 13.13 -8.53 8.08
N ALA A 32 12.46 -9.05 9.09
CA ALA A 32 11.94 -10.43 9.09
C ALA A 32 10.94 -10.70 7.95
N ILE A 33 10.31 -9.63 7.46
CA ILE A 33 9.33 -9.67 6.38
C ILE A 33 10.02 -9.66 5.01
N SER A 34 11.23 -9.09 4.89
CA SER A 34 11.91 -8.89 3.61
C SER A 34 12.35 -10.20 2.99
N ARG A 35 12.26 -10.29 1.66
CA ARG A 35 12.83 -11.43 0.91
C ARG A 35 14.36 -11.53 1.04
N SER A 36 15.02 -10.43 1.39
CA SER A 36 16.47 -10.38 1.62
C SER A 36 16.86 -10.62 3.07
N HIS A 37 15.93 -11.03 3.94
CA HIS A 37 16.24 -11.40 5.31
C HIS A 37 17.29 -12.51 5.36
N ARG A 38 18.21 -12.40 6.31
CA ARG A 38 19.35 -13.31 6.48
C ARG A 38 18.95 -14.64 7.12
N TYR A 39 18.01 -15.37 6.52
CA TYR A 39 17.50 -16.64 7.04
C TYR A 39 18.59 -17.70 7.30
N THR A 40 19.72 -17.61 6.58
CA THR A 40 20.87 -18.52 6.73
C THR A 40 21.79 -18.19 7.90
N GLU A 41 21.71 -16.97 8.44
CA GLU A 41 22.52 -16.54 9.57
C GLU A 41 21.69 -16.74 10.85
N ALA A 42 22.19 -17.53 11.80
CA ALA A 42 21.51 -17.72 13.08
C ALA A 42 21.50 -16.40 13.86
N HIS A 43 20.31 -15.89 14.18
CA HIS A 43 20.10 -14.68 14.96
C HIS A 43 18.69 -14.68 15.57
N ASP A 44 18.47 -13.88 16.61
CA ASP A 44 17.18 -13.78 17.26
C ASP A 44 16.29 -12.77 16.51
N CYS A 45 15.41 -13.27 15.64
CA CYS A 45 14.54 -12.41 14.84
C CYS A 45 13.66 -11.50 15.71
N ALA A 46 13.18 -12.00 16.85
CA ALA A 46 12.24 -11.27 17.70
C ALA A 46 12.84 -9.98 18.29
N THR A 47 14.15 -9.97 18.56
CA THR A 47 14.87 -8.83 19.14
C THR A 47 15.70 -8.04 18.13
N GLU A 48 16.20 -8.68 17.08
CA GLU A 48 17.14 -8.05 16.13
C GLU A 48 16.47 -7.55 14.84
N CYS A 49 15.30 -8.07 14.48
CA CYS A 49 14.66 -7.78 13.19
C CYS A 49 13.41 -6.92 13.30
N GLU A 50 13.20 -6.11 12.27
CA GLU A 50 11.95 -5.39 12.05
C GLU A 50 10.81 -6.38 11.74
N GLN A 51 9.88 -6.51 12.69
CA GLN A 51 8.76 -7.45 12.66
C GLN A 51 7.51 -6.90 11.96
N ASN A 52 7.44 -5.59 11.71
CA ASN A 52 6.24 -4.92 11.26
C ASN A 52 6.41 -4.28 9.88
N LEU A 53 5.31 -4.27 9.12
CA LEU A 53 5.20 -3.41 7.94
C LEU A 53 5.16 -1.95 8.39
N LYS A 54 5.76 -1.07 7.57
CA LYS A 54 5.49 0.37 7.66
C LYS A 54 4.04 0.64 7.24
N PRO A 55 3.47 1.78 7.69
CA PRO A 55 2.13 2.18 7.29
C PRO A 55 2.00 2.21 5.77
N ASP A 56 0.83 1.80 5.30
CA ASP A 56 0.47 1.81 3.88
C ASP A 56 0.67 3.22 3.30
N GLN A 57 1.13 3.29 2.06
CA GLN A 57 1.38 4.53 1.34
C GLN A 57 0.37 4.68 0.22
N ASP A 58 -0.42 5.75 0.26
CA ASP A 58 -1.37 6.08 -0.78
C ASP A 58 -0.74 7.01 -1.82
N ILE A 59 -0.69 6.56 -3.07
CA ILE A 59 -0.10 7.32 -4.18
C ILE A 59 -1.17 7.56 -5.24
N ILE A 60 -1.37 8.83 -5.58
CA ILE A 60 -2.24 9.22 -6.69
C ILE A 60 -1.45 9.08 -7.99
N PHE A 61 -1.76 8.06 -8.79
CA PHE A 61 -1.10 7.80 -10.06
C PHE A 61 -1.62 8.65 -11.22
N GLY A 62 -2.79 9.27 -11.05
CA GLY A 62 -3.37 10.11 -12.08
C GLY A 62 -4.73 10.66 -11.69
N ARG A 63 -5.15 11.66 -12.46
CA ARG A 63 -6.48 12.24 -12.39
C ARG A 63 -7.31 11.75 -13.57
N VAL A 64 -8.54 11.36 -13.30
CA VAL A 64 -9.51 10.94 -14.31
C VAL A 64 -10.49 12.08 -14.52
N ASN A 65 -10.59 12.55 -15.76
CA ASN A 65 -11.50 13.63 -16.16
C ASN A 65 -12.95 13.14 -16.33
N ARG A 66 -13.48 12.45 -15.31
CA ARG A 66 -14.88 12.04 -15.21
C ARG A 66 -15.29 11.95 -13.74
N LEU A 67 -16.59 11.98 -13.49
CA LEU A 67 -17.17 11.70 -12.19
C LEU A 67 -16.95 10.23 -11.81
N CYS A 68 -16.83 9.92 -10.52
CA CYS A 68 -16.85 8.55 -10.06
C CYS A 68 -18.26 7.96 -10.18
N ASP A 69 -18.35 6.63 -10.09
CA ASP A 69 -19.62 5.90 -10.21
C ASP A 69 -20.64 6.35 -9.15
N GLU A 70 -20.19 6.56 -7.91
CA GLU A 70 -21.01 7.05 -6.80
C GLU A 70 -21.62 8.45 -7.06
N CYS A 71 -20.90 9.31 -7.78
CA CYS A 71 -21.41 10.64 -8.15
C CYS A 71 -22.29 10.60 -9.41
N LEU A 72 -22.09 9.62 -10.29
CA LEU A 72 -22.90 9.45 -11.50
C LEU A 72 -24.24 8.78 -11.19
N ASN A 73 -24.24 7.84 -10.25
CA ASN A 73 -25.43 7.12 -9.83
C ASN A 73 -25.58 7.23 -8.31
N PRO A 74 -25.95 8.43 -7.80
CA PRO A 74 -26.19 8.59 -6.38
C PRO A 74 -27.33 7.64 -6.00
N ILE A 75 -27.02 6.65 -5.17
CA ILE A 75 -28.04 5.80 -4.57
C ILE A 75 -28.91 6.75 -3.76
N ALA A 76 -30.16 6.96 -4.18
CA ALA A 76 -31.08 7.81 -3.45
C ALA A 76 -31.17 7.27 -2.01
N PRO A 77 -30.96 8.10 -0.97
CA PRO A 77 -31.26 7.67 0.38
C PRO A 77 -32.78 7.42 0.47
N ASP A 78 -33.15 6.25 1.00
CA ASP A 78 -34.53 5.88 1.36
C ASP A 78 -35.11 6.85 2.41
#